data_AF-A0A535MWH8-F1
#
_entry.id   AF-A0A535MWH8-F1
#
_cell.length_a   1.000
_cell.length_b   1.000
_cell.length_c   1.000
_cell.angle_alpha   90.00
_cell.angle_beta   90.00
_cell.angle_gamma   90.00
#
_symmetry.space_group_name_H-M   'P 1'
#
loop_
_entity.id
_entity.type
_entity.pdbx_description
1 polymer ?
#
loop_
_entity_poly.entity_id
_entity_poly.type
_entity_poly.pdbx_seq_one_letter_code
_entity_poly.pdbx_strand_id
1 'polypeptide(L)'
;MRSAFVAGGCIALAAGLVGYFVVLRNQVFTTDALGHVAFTGSLGGLLVGLNLLVGVFSSCIAVALAIGTLGGRGRGRDVAIGTVFAWVLGVGVLFLSLYTASRSAASGTVGVTVLFGSILGLQSAQVIIGSVTGIATCVALLVVARPLLFLSIDPDVAVTRGVHARGLTALFLVLVAVTVAESVQAVGALLIFALMVTPAAIAQNISARPWVAMTLSALIAVAVVWVGIVLSFYISYPASFFITALAFAAYLVSRFWRRIPVLLPAALALTGCGLSSAPTPVDSGKVQVVAAENFWGSVAAQVGGEHARVTSIIVNPDTDPHDYDATPSDARLLAQARYVIVNGVGYDAWASKLIAANPVTGRSVLTVGELVGKKDGDNPHLWYSASYVDQVVDRIASDLRQLDPADASYFKQQAAQYKSVGLKDYNDTIGVIRQKYAGTKVGATESIFAYDAESTGLDLITPPGYLNAISEGTDPSAADKAQVENQIATRQIKVFIFNSQNSTPEVQGVVDKATAKSIPVVKITETMVPANATFQAWQTAQLKDLLRALGG
;
A
#
# COMPACT_ATOMS: atom_id res chain seq x y z
N MET A 1 -11.29 6.04 7.26
CA MET A 1 -11.24 6.18 8.74
C MET A 1 -12.34 5.45 9.48
N ARG A 2 -13.64 5.69 9.21
CA ARG A 2 -14.75 5.01 9.93
C ARG A 2 -14.62 3.49 9.96
N SER A 3 -14.30 2.88 8.81
CA SER A 3 -14.09 1.45 8.68
C SER A 3 -12.93 0.92 9.54
N ALA A 4 -11.84 1.68 9.65
CA ALA A 4 -10.67 1.31 10.45
C ALA A 4 -10.95 1.32 11.95
N PHE A 5 -11.73 2.29 12.45
CA PHE A 5 -12.13 2.33 13.87
C PHE A 5 -13.07 1.18 14.23
N VAL A 6 -14.03 0.85 13.35
CA VAL A 6 -15.00 -0.22 13.59
C VAL A 6 -14.32 -1.59 13.54
N ALA A 7 -13.61 -1.92 12.46
CA ALA A 7 -12.90 -3.19 12.33
C ALA A 7 -11.79 -3.32 13.38
N GLY A 8 -10.95 -2.29 13.51
CA GLY A 8 -9.85 -2.26 14.48
C GLY A 8 -10.33 -2.37 15.94
N GLY A 9 -11.46 -1.75 16.28
CA GLY A 9 -12.06 -1.86 17.61
C GLY A 9 -12.56 -3.28 17.92
N CYS A 10 -13.28 -3.92 16.99
CA CYS A 10 -13.75 -5.29 17.16
C CYS A 10 -12.59 -6.29 17.30
N ILE A 11 -11.57 -6.17 16.45
CA ILE A 11 -10.39 -7.04 16.46
C ILE A 11 -9.58 -6.83 17.76
N ALA A 12 -9.36 -5.58 18.16
CA ALA A 12 -8.64 -5.27 19.40
C ALA A 12 -9.37 -5.79 20.64
N LEU A 13 -10.71 -5.74 20.64
CA LEU A 13 -11.52 -6.30 21.71
C LEU A 13 -11.33 -7.83 21.81
N ALA A 14 -11.40 -8.54 20.68
CA ALA A 14 -11.17 -9.98 20.63
C ALA A 14 -9.73 -10.34 21.07
N ALA A 15 -8.73 -9.63 20.54
CA ALA A 15 -7.33 -9.80 20.90
C ALA A 15 -7.08 -9.57 22.40
N GLY A 16 -7.62 -8.50 22.99
CA GLY A 16 -7.44 -8.23 24.42
C GLY A 16 -8.09 -9.28 25.32
N LEU A 17 -9.28 -9.77 24.97
CA LEU A 17 -9.98 -10.80 25.74
C LEU A 17 -9.30 -12.18 25.63
N VAL A 18 -9.00 -12.63 24.41
CA VAL A 18 -8.32 -13.91 24.17
C VAL A 18 -6.91 -13.87 24.75
N GLY A 19 -6.21 -12.75 24.57
CA GLY A 19 -4.88 -12.48 25.10
C GLY A 19 -4.74 -12.68 26.61
N TYR A 20 -5.78 -12.33 27.38
CA TYR A 20 -5.79 -12.56 28.83
C TYR A 20 -5.55 -14.04 29.17
N PHE A 21 -6.25 -14.95 28.50
CA PHE A 21 -6.09 -16.39 28.71
C PHE A 21 -4.78 -16.93 28.11
N VAL A 22 -4.30 -16.37 26.99
CA VAL A 22 -3.00 -16.73 26.41
C VAL A 22 -1.88 -16.50 27.43
N VAL A 23 -1.87 -15.32 28.07
CA VAL A 23 -0.89 -14.98 29.11
C VAL A 23 -1.09 -15.84 30.36
N LEU A 24 -2.34 -16.00 30.82
CA LEU A 24 -2.65 -16.82 32.01
C LEU A 24 -2.18 -18.28 31.88
N ARG A 25 -2.27 -18.84 30.67
CA ARG A 25 -1.91 -20.25 30.39
C ARG A 25 -0.45 -20.45 29.94
N ASN A 26 0.37 -19.39 29.95
CA ASN A 26 1.74 -19.39 29.42
C ASN A 26 1.81 -19.89 27.96
N GLN A 27 0.85 -19.51 27.12
CA GLN A 27 0.75 -19.91 25.71
C GLN A 27 1.14 -18.79 24.74
N VAL A 28 1.94 -17.84 25.22
CA VAL A 28 2.38 -16.67 24.44
C VAL A 28 3.10 -17.07 23.14
N PHE A 29 3.95 -18.11 23.18
CA PHE A 29 4.62 -18.63 21.99
C PHE A 29 3.66 -19.27 20.97
N THR A 30 2.51 -19.78 21.39
CA THR A 30 1.50 -20.33 20.47
C THR A 30 0.91 -19.23 19.59
N THR A 31 0.66 -18.05 20.16
CA THR A 31 0.21 -16.87 19.44
C THR A 31 1.20 -16.43 18.38
N ASP A 32 2.48 -16.37 18.74
CA ASP A 32 3.56 -15.95 17.84
C ASP A 32 3.72 -16.94 16.68
N ALA A 33 3.75 -18.24 16.98
CA ALA A 33 3.78 -19.29 15.97
C ALA A 33 2.59 -19.18 15.00
N LEU A 34 1.38 -18.90 15.50
CA LEU A 34 0.20 -18.70 14.66
C LEU A 34 0.29 -17.46 13.77
N GLY A 35 1.03 -16.41 14.17
CA GLY A 35 1.30 -15.25 13.31
C GLY A 35 2.11 -15.65 12.07
N HIS A 36 3.13 -16.49 12.25
CA HIS A 36 3.92 -17.03 11.13
C HIS A 36 3.14 -18.05 10.28
N VAL A 37 2.23 -18.82 10.89
CA VAL A 37 1.29 -19.68 10.17
C VAL A 37 0.32 -18.85 9.34
N ALA A 38 -0.17 -17.73 9.87
CA ALA A 38 -1.03 -16.81 9.13
C ALA A 38 -0.31 -16.30 7.89
N PHE A 39 0.92 -15.80 8.04
CA PHE A 39 1.75 -15.34 6.93
C PHE A 39 1.98 -16.44 5.87
N THR A 40 2.43 -17.62 6.32
CA THR A 40 2.70 -18.76 5.44
C THR A 40 1.42 -19.24 4.73
N GLY A 41 0.31 -19.30 5.45
CA GLY A 41 -0.98 -19.74 4.92
C GLY A 41 -1.62 -18.75 3.95
N SER A 42 -1.46 -17.44 4.14
CA SER A 42 -1.85 -16.45 3.13
C SER A 42 -1.11 -16.68 1.81
N LEU A 43 0.21 -16.83 1.86
CA LEU A 43 1.02 -17.03 0.65
C LEU A 43 0.70 -18.37 -0.02
N GLY A 44 0.59 -19.44 0.76
CA GLY A 44 0.20 -20.76 0.26
C GLY A 44 -1.20 -20.77 -0.37
N GLY A 45 -2.16 -20.08 0.25
CA GLY A 45 -3.51 -19.93 -0.31
C GLY A 45 -3.50 -19.24 -1.67
N LEU A 46 -2.76 -18.12 -1.78
CA LEU A 46 -2.60 -17.38 -3.03
C LEU A 46 -1.94 -18.22 -4.13
N LEU A 47 -0.91 -19.01 -3.79
CA LEU A 47 -0.24 -19.89 -4.76
C LEU A 47 -1.16 -20.94 -5.37
N VAL A 48 -2.16 -21.41 -4.62
CA VAL A 48 -3.16 -22.39 -5.08
C VAL A 48 -4.35 -21.71 -5.77
N GLY A 49 -4.33 -20.37 -5.90
CA GLY A 49 -5.42 -19.58 -6.50
C GLY A 49 -6.61 -19.37 -5.57
N LEU A 50 -6.45 -19.56 -4.25
CA LEU A 50 -7.47 -19.28 -3.25
C LEU A 50 -7.40 -17.83 -2.77
N ASN A 51 -8.51 -17.32 -2.23
CA ASN A 51 -8.53 -16.02 -1.58
C ASN A 51 -7.62 -16.01 -0.34
N LEU A 52 -6.88 -14.91 -0.15
CA LEU A 52 -5.99 -14.68 0.99
C LEU A 52 -6.67 -14.97 2.34
N LEU A 53 -7.91 -14.54 2.54
CA LEU A 53 -8.66 -14.81 3.79
C LEU A 53 -8.82 -16.31 4.03
N VAL A 54 -9.17 -17.07 3.00
CA VAL A 54 -9.38 -18.51 3.12
C VAL A 54 -8.06 -19.20 3.49
N GLY A 55 -6.96 -18.78 2.86
CA GLY A 55 -5.61 -19.28 3.18
C GLY A 55 -5.24 -19.05 4.65
N VAL A 56 -5.39 -17.82 5.14
CA VAL A 56 -5.05 -17.46 6.52
C VAL A 56 -5.92 -18.17 7.56
N PHE A 57 -7.24 -18.19 7.39
CA PHE A 57 -8.13 -18.82 8.37
C PHE A 57 -7.96 -20.34 8.40
N SER A 58 -7.90 -20.99 7.23
CA SER A 58 -7.76 -22.44 7.15
C SER A 58 -6.43 -22.93 7.71
N SER A 59 -5.31 -22.25 7.41
CA SER A 59 -3.99 -22.63 7.92
C SER A 59 -3.89 -22.45 9.43
N CYS A 60 -4.34 -21.31 9.97
CA CYS A 60 -4.29 -21.01 11.40
C CYS A 60 -5.12 -22.02 12.19
N ILE A 61 -6.34 -22.34 11.73
CA ILE A 61 -7.20 -23.33 12.41
C ILE A 61 -6.59 -24.73 12.32
N ALA A 62 -6.08 -25.14 11.15
CA ALA A 62 -5.46 -26.45 10.98
C ALA A 62 -4.25 -26.64 11.89
N VAL A 63 -3.35 -25.64 11.94
CA VAL A 63 -2.16 -25.71 12.80
C VAL A 63 -2.51 -25.60 14.28
N ALA A 64 -3.50 -24.78 14.66
CA ALA A 64 -3.96 -24.72 16.05
C ALA A 64 -4.52 -26.05 16.53
N LEU A 65 -5.29 -26.76 15.70
CA LEU A 65 -5.77 -28.10 16.00
C LEU A 65 -4.63 -29.14 16.04
N ALA A 66 -3.65 -29.02 15.15
CA ALA A 66 -2.45 -29.87 15.17
C ALA A 66 -1.65 -29.67 16.47
N ILE A 67 -1.40 -28.42 16.90
CA ILE A 67 -0.77 -28.10 18.17
C ILE A 67 -1.60 -28.64 19.35
N GLY A 68 -2.92 -28.52 19.29
CA GLY A 68 -3.84 -29.00 20.33
C GLY A 68 -3.92 -30.52 20.47
N THR A 69 -3.65 -31.27 19.41
CA THR A 69 -3.71 -32.74 19.39
C THR A 69 -2.35 -33.39 19.59
N LEU A 70 -1.28 -32.82 19.04
CA LEU A 70 0.11 -33.31 19.15
C LEU A 70 0.79 -32.86 20.46
N GLY A 71 0.37 -31.73 21.03
CA GLY A 71 0.89 -31.21 22.28
C GLY A 71 0.33 -31.94 23.49
N GLY A 72 1.00 -33.01 23.93
CA GLY A 72 0.74 -33.67 25.22
C GLY A 72 0.87 -32.71 26.42
N ARG A 73 0.72 -33.21 27.67
CA ARG A 73 0.88 -32.36 28.87
C ARG A 73 2.35 -31.94 29.06
N GLY A 74 2.58 -30.66 29.39
CA GLY A 74 3.90 -30.15 29.81
C GLY A 74 4.92 -30.00 28.67
N ARG A 75 6.18 -30.42 28.92
CA ARG A 75 7.35 -30.22 28.02
C ARG A 75 7.16 -30.76 26.59
N GLY A 76 6.33 -31.78 26.39
CA GLY A 76 6.03 -32.31 25.05
C GLY A 76 5.30 -31.32 24.14
N ARG A 77 4.51 -30.41 24.73
CA ARG A 77 3.79 -29.36 23.98
C ARG A 77 4.74 -28.31 23.43
N ASP A 78 5.73 -27.89 24.21
CA ASP A 78 6.67 -26.84 23.81
C ASP A 78 7.59 -27.36 22.68
N VAL A 79 7.99 -28.63 22.74
CA VAL A 79 8.74 -29.30 21.66
C VAL A 79 7.88 -29.44 20.39
N ALA A 80 6.62 -29.84 20.53
CA ALA A 80 5.70 -29.94 19.39
C ALA A 80 5.47 -28.57 18.72
N ILE A 81 5.23 -27.52 19.52
CA ILE A 81 5.10 -26.15 19.02
C ILE A 81 6.37 -25.72 18.29
N GLY A 82 7.55 -25.91 18.89
CA GLY A 82 8.82 -25.54 18.26
C GLY A 82 9.11 -26.29 16.96
N THR A 83 8.77 -27.58 16.89
CA THR A 83 8.95 -28.41 15.69
C THR A 83 8.01 -27.97 14.56
N VAL A 84 6.72 -27.78 14.87
CA VAL A 84 5.73 -27.28 13.90
C VAL A 84 6.10 -25.88 13.43
N PHE A 85 6.57 -25.02 14.34
CA PHE A 85 7.00 -23.67 14.03
C PHE A 85 8.18 -23.64 13.04
N ALA A 86 9.23 -24.40 13.30
CA ALA A 86 10.39 -24.49 12.42
C ALA A 86 10.00 -24.99 11.01
N TRP A 87 9.10 -25.97 10.94
CA TRP A 87 8.57 -26.48 9.68
C TRP A 87 7.75 -25.41 8.93
N VAL A 88 6.85 -24.70 9.63
CA VAL A 88 6.05 -23.60 9.05
C VAL A 88 6.94 -22.50 8.50
N LEU A 89 8.01 -22.11 9.20
CA LEU A 89 8.96 -21.12 8.68
C LEU A 89 9.65 -21.60 7.40
N GLY A 90 10.08 -22.86 7.34
CA GLY A 90 10.68 -23.45 6.14
C GLY A 90 9.72 -23.47 4.95
N VAL A 91 8.45 -23.85 5.19
CA VAL A 91 7.39 -23.81 4.17
C VAL A 91 7.06 -22.37 3.76
N GLY A 92 7.06 -21.43 4.70
CA GLY A 92 6.86 -20.01 4.44
C GLY A 92 7.93 -19.43 3.52
N VAL A 93 9.20 -19.77 3.73
CA VAL A 93 10.30 -19.39 2.84
C VAL A 93 10.12 -20.01 1.45
N LEU A 94 9.73 -21.28 1.36
CA LEU A 94 9.44 -21.94 0.09
C LEU A 94 8.31 -21.24 -0.66
N PHE A 95 7.18 -20.96 0.01
CA PHE A 95 6.06 -20.27 -0.61
C PHE A 95 6.40 -18.86 -1.03
N LEU A 96 7.14 -18.11 -0.20
CA LEU A 96 7.63 -16.81 -0.59
C LEU A 96 8.52 -16.90 -1.83
N SER A 97 9.46 -17.84 -1.86
CA SER A 97 10.36 -18.05 -3.01
C SER A 97 9.60 -18.44 -4.27
N LEU A 98 8.61 -19.34 -4.17
CA LEU A 98 7.77 -19.76 -5.30
C LEU A 98 6.87 -18.64 -5.79
N TYR A 99 6.32 -17.84 -4.90
CA TYR A 99 5.49 -16.68 -5.22
C TYR A 99 6.31 -15.59 -5.92
N THR A 100 7.52 -15.32 -5.44
CA THR A 100 8.44 -14.40 -6.12
C THR A 100 8.98 -14.93 -7.45
N ALA A 101 8.92 -16.26 -7.68
CA ALA A 101 9.49 -16.89 -8.87
C ALA A 101 8.46 -17.33 -9.93
N SER A 102 7.17 -17.45 -9.59
CA SER A 102 6.13 -18.03 -10.45
C SER A 102 5.00 -17.04 -10.66
N ARG A 103 4.82 -16.59 -11.91
CA ARG A 103 3.67 -15.84 -12.46
C ARG A 103 3.09 -14.72 -11.59
N SER A 104 3.18 -13.49 -12.09
CA SER A 104 2.39 -12.33 -11.64
C SER A 104 2.71 -11.87 -10.22
N ALA A 105 3.89 -11.29 -10.03
CA ALA A 105 4.09 -10.30 -8.98
C ALA A 105 3.75 -8.93 -9.61
N ALA A 106 2.69 -8.18 -9.26
CA ALA A 106 2.14 -8.00 -7.92
C ALA A 106 3.27 -8.06 -6.89
N SER A 107 4.25 -7.18 -7.13
CA SER A 107 5.17 -6.51 -6.22
C SER A 107 5.22 -7.08 -4.80
N GLY A 108 6.45 -7.28 -4.30
CA GLY A 108 6.74 -7.79 -2.95
C GLY A 108 5.98 -7.09 -1.80
N THR A 109 5.32 -5.97 -2.10
CA THR A 109 4.18 -5.36 -1.41
C THR A 109 3.18 -6.37 -0.84
N VAL A 110 2.76 -7.43 -1.53
CA VAL A 110 1.77 -8.38 -0.95
C VAL A 110 2.33 -9.07 0.30
N GLY A 111 3.59 -9.52 0.26
CA GLY A 111 4.26 -10.10 1.42
C GLY A 111 4.42 -9.10 2.56
N VAL A 112 4.78 -7.85 2.23
CA VAL A 112 4.90 -6.74 3.20
C VAL A 112 3.55 -6.43 3.84
N THR A 113 2.45 -6.36 3.07
CA THR A 113 1.10 -6.09 3.57
C THR A 113 0.60 -7.19 4.49
N VAL A 114 0.95 -8.46 4.26
CA VAL A 114 0.62 -9.55 5.20
C VAL A 114 1.45 -9.45 6.49
N LEU A 115 2.73 -9.07 6.40
CA LEU A 115 3.61 -8.94 7.57
C LEU A 115 3.21 -7.77 8.49
N PHE A 116 2.86 -6.63 7.90
CA PHE A 116 2.63 -5.36 8.62
C PHE A 116 1.17 -4.91 8.67
N GLY A 117 0.29 -5.55 7.90
CA GLY A 117 -1.14 -5.22 7.82
C GLY A 117 -1.40 -3.85 7.18
N SER A 118 -2.66 -3.59 6.82
CA SER A 118 -3.09 -2.25 6.42
C SER A 118 -4.48 -1.95 6.98
N ILE A 119 -4.53 -1.44 8.21
CA ILE A 119 -5.80 -1.14 8.90
C ILE A 119 -6.62 -0.07 8.18
N LEU A 120 -5.96 0.79 7.41
CA LEU A 120 -6.58 1.89 6.66
C LEU A 120 -7.03 1.47 5.26
N GLY A 121 -6.37 0.47 4.67
CA GLY A 121 -6.69 -0.09 3.35
C GLY A 121 -7.76 -1.19 3.35
N LEU A 122 -8.42 -1.46 4.48
CA LEU A 122 -9.42 -2.53 4.58
C LEU A 122 -10.63 -2.29 3.66
N GLN A 123 -10.92 -3.26 2.81
CA GLN A 123 -12.11 -3.29 1.95
C GLN A 123 -13.38 -3.54 2.77
N SER A 124 -14.55 -3.13 2.25
CA SER A 124 -15.85 -3.32 2.91
C SER A 124 -16.13 -4.76 3.35
N ALA A 125 -15.74 -5.75 2.53
CA ALA A 125 -15.88 -7.16 2.86
C ALA A 125 -14.99 -7.58 4.05
N GLN A 126 -13.73 -7.12 4.08
CA GLN A 126 -12.80 -7.39 5.18
C GLN A 126 -13.26 -6.75 6.49
N VAL A 127 -13.85 -5.55 6.42
CA VAL A 127 -14.43 -4.86 7.58
C VAL A 127 -15.60 -5.65 8.16
N ILE A 128 -16.53 -6.11 7.31
CA ILE A 128 -17.69 -6.90 7.75
C ILE A 128 -17.23 -8.22 8.36
N ILE A 129 -16.36 -8.95 7.65
CA ILE A 129 -15.85 -10.24 8.13
C ILE A 129 -15.13 -10.05 9.46
N GLY A 130 -14.17 -9.12 9.55
CA GLY A 130 -13.40 -8.87 10.77
C GLY A 130 -14.27 -8.39 11.95
N SER A 131 -15.28 -7.57 11.72
CA SER A 131 -16.20 -7.16 12.78
C SER A 131 -17.09 -8.32 13.26
N VAL A 132 -17.62 -9.12 12.33
CA VAL A 132 -18.47 -10.28 12.67
C VAL A 132 -17.66 -11.36 13.39
N THR A 133 -16.47 -11.71 12.88
CA THR A 133 -15.60 -12.71 13.52
C THR A 133 -15.08 -12.24 14.87
N GLY A 134 -14.71 -10.96 15.01
CA GLY A 134 -14.26 -10.39 16.27
C GLY A 134 -15.36 -10.43 17.34
N ILE A 135 -16.59 -10.04 16.99
CA ILE A 135 -17.75 -10.12 17.90
C ILE A 135 -18.07 -11.57 18.24
N ALA A 136 -18.10 -12.47 17.24
CA ALA A 136 -18.37 -13.89 17.46
C ALA A 136 -17.32 -14.52 18.40
N THR A 137 -16.04 -14.16 18.23
CA THR A 137 -14.95 -14.63 19.09
C THR A 137 -15.08 -14.12 20.51
N CYS A 138 -15.44 -12.84 20.70
CA CYS A 138 -15.73 -12.28 22.01
C CYS A 138 -16.87 -13.04 22.71
N VAL A 139 -17.99 -13.26 22.01
CA VAL A 139 -19.15 -13.97 22.54
C VAL A 139 -18.79 -15.42 22.90
N ALA A 140 -18.16 -16.14 21.97
CA ALA A 140 -17.74 -17.52 22.18
C ALA A 140 -16.81 -17.65 23.39
N LEU A 141 -15.82 -16.76 23.52
CA LEU A 141 -14.92 -16.74 24.66
C LEU A 141 -15.65 -16.46 25.97
N LEU A 142 -16.56 -15.48 26.02
CA LEU A 142 -17.30 -15.14 27.25
C LEU A 142 -18.21 -16.29 27.71
N VAL A 143 -18.82 -17.02 26.78
CA VAL A 143 -19.62 -18.22 27.10
C VAL A 143 -18.77 -19.30 27.75
N VAL A 144 -17.54 -19.51 27.26
CA VAL A 144 -16.63 -20.54 27.80
C VAL A 144 -15.65 -20.02 28.86
N ALA A 145 -15.70 -18.73 29.21
CA ALA A 145 -14.73 -18.09 30.09
C ALA A 145 -14.71 -18.70 31.49
N ARG A 146 -15.87 -19.06 32.04
CA ARG A 146 -15.97 -19.71 33.36
C ARG A 146 -15.29 -21.08 33.41
N PRO A 147 -15.67 -22.07 32.57
CA PRO A 147 -15.01 -23.37 32.58
C PRO A 147 -13.54 -23.26 32.15
N LEU A 148 -13.19 -22.32 31.25
CA LEU A 148 -11.82 -22.13 30.79
C LEU A 148 -10.92 -21.55 31.88
N LEU A 149 -11.43 -20.59 32.66
CA LEU A 149 -10.73 -20.02 33.82
C LEU A 149 -10.50 -21.10 34.88
N PHE A 150 -11.51 -21.92 35.15
CA PHE A 150 -11.39 -23.02 36.11
C PHE A 150 -10.32 -24.03 35.68
N LEU A 151 -10.35 -24.45 34.41
CA LEU A 151 -9.35 -25.34 33.82
C LEU A 151 -7.93 -24.72 33.79
N SER A 152 -7.81 -23.40 33.72
CA SER A 152 -6.51 -22.69 33.65
C SER A 152 -5.86 -22.53 35.02
N ILE A 153 -6.65 -22.45 36.10
CA ILE A 153 -6.15 -22.29 37.46
C ILE A 153 -5.85 -23.65 38.09
N ASP A 154 -6.79 -24.60 37.98
CA ASP A 154 -6.67 -25.94 38.57
C ASP A 154 -7.18 -27.01 37.60
N PRO A 155 -6.31 -27.55 36.72
CA PRO A 155 -6.71 -28.53 35.73
C PRO A 155 -7.22 -29.85 36.32
N ASP A 156 -6.65 -30.30 37.45
CA ASP A 156 -6.95 -31.60 38.03
C ASP A 156 -8.31 -31.58 38.74
N VAL A 157 -8.61 -30.50 39.48
CA VAL A 157 -9.92 -30.30 40.09
C VAL A 157 -11.00 -30.00 39.02
N ALA A 158 -10.64 -29.34 37.92
CA ALA A 158 -11.58 -29.11 36.82
C ALA A 158 -12.01 -30.40 36.11
N VAL A 159 -11.05 -31.29 35.81
CA VAL A 159 -11.34 -32.57 35.15
C VAL A 159 -12.18 -33.48 36.04
N THR A 160 -11.90 -33.53 37.34
CA THR A 160 -12.69 -34.34 38.30
C THR A 160 -14.12 -33.82 38.48
N ARG A 161 -14.37 -32.53 38.26
CA ARG A 161 -15.73 -31.94 38.21
C ARG A 161 -16.43 -32.04 36.86
N GLY A 162 -15.89 -32.83 35.92
CA GLY A 162 -16.53 -33.12 34.63
C GLY A 162 -16.27 -32.09 33.53
N VAL A 163 -15.27 -31.20 33.69
CA VAL A 163 -14.88 -30.28 32.62
C VAL A 163 -14.11 -31.05 31.52
N HIS A 164 -14.61 -30.96 30.28
CA HIS A 164 -14.00 -31.60 29.12
C HIS A 164 -12.70 -30.88 28.68
N ALA A 165 -11.60 -31.17 29.36
CA ALA A 165 -10.32 -30.46 29.16
C ALA A 165 -9.80 -30.46 27.71
N ARG A 166 -9.94 -31.58 26.99
CA ARG A 166 -9.49 -31.70 25.59
C ARG A 166 -10.30 -30.79 24.65
N GLY A 167 -11.63 -30.87 24.72
CA GLY A 167 -12.52 -30.04 23.90
C GLY A 167 -12.35 -28.55 24.18
N LEU A 168 -12.23 -28.18 25.45
CA LEU A 168 -12.08 -26.77 25.84
C LEU A 168 -10.72 -26.19 25.45
N THR A 169 -9.65 -27.01 25.50
CA THR A 169 -8.32 -26.59 25.02
C THR A 169 -8.28 -26.46 23.51
N ALA A 170 -8.89 -27.39 22.76
CA ALA A 170 -9.00 -27.30 21.31
C ALA A 170 -9.81 -26.07 20.88
N LEU A 171 -10.96 -25.84 21.50
CA LEU A 171 -11.79 -24.65 21.27
C LEU A 171 -11.01 -23.37 21.54
N PHE A 172 -10.28 -23.30 22.66
CA PHE A 172 -9.45 -22.14 22.97
C PHE A 172 -8.38 -21.89 21.90
N LEU A 173 -7.68 -22.93 21.44
CA LEU A 173 -6.67 -22.80 20.40
C LEU A 173 -7.28 -22.33 19.06
N VAL A 174 -8.50 -22.77 18.74
CA VAL A 174 -9.25 -22.26 17.58
C VAL A 174 -9.60 -20.78 17.76
N LEU A 175 -10.05 -20.35 18.95
CA LEU A 175 -10.31 -18.92 19.21
C LEU A 175 -9.03 -18.09 19.06
N VAL A 176 -7.89 -18.58 19.57
CA VAL A 176 -6.59 -17.92 19.35
C VAL A 176 -6.28 -17.85 17.85
N ALA A 177 -6.41 -18.95 17.10
CA ALA A 177 -6.17 -18.96 15.65
C ALA A 177 -7.05 -17.98 14.87
N VAL A 178 -8.34 -17.92 15.18
CA VAL A 178 -9.29 -16.99 14.55
C VAL A 178 -8.91 -15.54 14.87
N THR A 179 -8.58 -15.24 16.13
CA THR A 179 -8.14 -13.89 16.54
C THR A 179 -6.81 -13.49 15.90
N VAL A 180 -5.87 -14.42 15.75
CA VAL A 180 -4.61 -14.15 15.03
C VAL A 180 -4.88 -13.90 13.55
N ALA A 181 -5.68 -14.78 12.91
CA ALA A 181 -6.03 -14.68 11.49
C ALA A 181 -6.72 -13.36 11.12
N GLU A 182 -7.67 -12.89 11.94
CA GLU A 182 -8.32 -11.58 11.72
C GLU A 182 -7.38 -10.41 12.00
N SER A 183 -6.54 -10.51 13.04
CA SER A 183 -5.59 -9.46 13.40
C SER A 183 -4.49 -9.24 12.36
N VAL A 184 -4.07 -10.29 11.65
CA VAL A 184 -3.06 -10.21 10.58
C VAL A 184 -3.49 -9.25 9.47
N GLN A 185 -4.78 -9.22 9.12
CA GLN A 185 -5.27 -8.35 8.05
C GLN A 185 -5.29 -6.88 8.48
N ALA A 186 -5.60 -6.61 9.75
CA ALA A 186 -5.68 -5.25 10.27
C ALA A 186 -4.31 -4.68 10.64
N VAL A 187 -3.52 -5.42 11.43
CA VAL A 187 -2.30 -4.91 12.08
C VAL A 187 -1.06 -5.71 11.65
N GLY A 188 -1.21 -6.79 10.87
CA GLY A 188 -0.08 -7.57 10.37
C GLY A 188 0.32 -8.73 11.28
N ALA A 189 0.90 -9.76 10.66
CA ALA A 189 1.36 -10.95 11.34
C ALA A 189 2.41 -10.65 12.43
N LEU A 190 3.26 -9.64 12.24
CA LEU A 190 4.34 -9.30 13.18
C LEU A 190 3.86 -8.57 14.43
N LEU A 191 2.67 -7.96 14.39
CA LEU A 191 2.20 -7.05 15.45
C LEU A 191 1.16 -7.70 16.36
N ILE A 192 0.83 -8.96 16.10
CA ILE A 192 -0.10 -9.74 16.90
C ILE A 192 0.32 -9.81 18.37
N PHE A 193 1.62 -9.84 18.64
CA PHE A 193 2.16 -9.86 19.99
C PHE A 193 1.81 -8.56 20.74
N ALA A 194 2.00 -7.42 20.08
CA ALA A 194 1.69 -6.12 20.67
C ALA A 194 0.21 -5.92 20.93
N LEU A 195 -0.67 -6.52 20.10
CA LEU A 195 -2.12 -6.37 20.22
C LEU A 195 -2.76 -7.37 21.19
N MET A 196 -2.29 -8.62 21.23
CA MET A 196 -2.89 -9.68 22.02
C MET A 196 -2.17 -9.94 23.35
N VAL A 197 -0.84 -9.91 23.37
CA VAL A 197 -0.06 -10.31 24.56
C VAL A 197 0.17 -9.13 25.50
N THR A 198 0.55 -7.97 24.96
CA THR A 198 0.94 -6.81 25.76
C THR A 198 -0.20 -6.22 26.61
N PRO A 199 -1.43 -5.99 26.09
CA PRO A 199 -2.55 -5.51 26.90
C PRO A 199 -2.94 -6.47 28.03
N ALA A 200 -2.86 -7.77 27.75
CA ALA A 200 -3.12 -8.82 28.73
C ALA A 200 -2.07 -8.83 29.85
N ALA A 201 -0.79 -8.70 29.51
CA ALA A 201 0.29 -8.59 30.47
C ALA A 201 0.16 -7.33 31.34
N ILE A 202 -0.20 -6.17 30.74
CA ILE A 202 -0.48 -4.93 31.47
C ILE A 202 -1.61 -5.14 32.47
N ALA A 203 -2.72 -5.74 32.03
CA ALA A 203 -3.90 -5.90 32.87
C ALA A 203 -3.64 -6.84 34.06
N GLN A 204 -2.86 -7.91 33.86
CA GLN A 204 -2.45 -8.83 34.93
C GLN A 204 -1.46 -8.20 35.92
N ASN A 205 -0.63 -7.24 35.49
CA ASN A 205 0.21 -6.47 36.41
C ASN A 205 -0.59 -5.54 37.33
N ILE A 206 -1.77 -5.08 36.88
CA ILE A 206 -2.59 -4.09 37.57
C ILE A 206 -3.62 -4.76 38.52
N SER A 207 -4.26 -5.84 38.10
CA SER A 207 -5.35 -6.47 38.87
C SER A 207 -5.20 -7.98 39.00
N ALA A 208 -5.37 -8.49 40.22
CA ALA A 208 -5.41 -9.93 40.52
C ALA A 208 -6.79 -10.57 40.31
N ARG A 209 -7.84 -9.77 40.06
CA ARG A 209 -9.21 -10.28 39.88
C ARG A 209 -9.44 -10.66 38.40
N PRO A 210 -9.72 -11.93 38.06
CA PRO A 210 -9.75 -12.39 36.67
C PRO A 210 -10.70 -11.60 35.75
N TRP A 211 -11.94 -11.36 36.20
CA TRP A 211 -12.92 -10.61 35.41
C TRP A 211 -12.52 -9.15 35.17
N VAL A 212 -11.87 -8.52 36.15
CA VAL A 212 -11.39 -7.13 36.04
C VAL A 212 -10.15 -7.05 35.16
N ALA A 213 -9.23 -8.00 35.28
CA ALA A 213 -8.05 -8.06 34.42
C ALA A 213 -8.45 -8.34 32.95
N MET A 214 -9.43 -9.20 32.72
CA MET A 214 -9.91 -9.48 31.37
C MET A 214 -10.57 -8.25 30.70
N THR A 215 -11.42 -7.52 31.42
CA THR A 215 -12.02 -6.28 30.88
C THR A 215 -10.98 -5.19 30.67
N LEU A 216 -10.03 -5.04 31.60
CA LEU A 216 -8.95 -4.07 31.49
C LEU A 216 -8.04 -4.36 30.27
N SER A 217 -7.73 -5.63 30.02
CA SER A 217 -6.97 -6.05 28.82
C SER A 217 -7.67 -5.62 27.53
N ALA A 218 -8.98 -5.89 27.44
CA ALA A 218 -9.79 -5.52 26.28
C ALA A 218 -9.85 -3.99 26.07
N LEU A 219 -10.03 -3.22 27.15
CA LEU A 219 -10.07 -1.76 27.08
C LEU A 219 -8.72 -1.16 26.67
N ILE A 220 -7.62 -1.69 27.20
CA ILE A 220 -6.27 -1.24 26.83
C ILE A 220 -5.99 -1.54 25.36
N ALA A 221 -6.34 -2.74 24.88
CA ALA A 221 -6.16 -3.11 23.48
C ALA A 221 -6.90 -2.15 22.54
N VAL A 222 -8.19 -1.88 22.82
CA VAL A 222 -8.99 -0.94 22.03
C VAL A 222 -8.43 0.48 22.09
N ALA A 223 -8.06 0.97 23.28
CA ALA A 223 -7.51 2.30 23.46
C ALA A 223 -6.20 2.50 22.68
N VAL A 224 -5.29 1.53 22.75
CA VAL A 224 -4.01 1.57 22.02
C VAL A 224 -4.23 1.59 20.51
N VAL A 225 -5.17 0.79 19.99
CA VAL A 225 -5.49 0.79 18.55
C VAL A 225 -6.10 2.11 18.11
N TRP A 226 -7.09 2.63 18.84
CA TRP A 226 -7.74 3.88 18.48
C TRP A 226 -6.79 5.07 18.56
N VAL A 227 -6.01 5.20 19.64
CA VAL A 227 -5.01 6.26 19.77
C VAL A 227 -3.92 6.10 18.71
N GLY A 228 -3.49 4.88 18.40
CA GLY A 228 -2.52 4.61 17.34
C GLY A 228 -3.00 5.06 15.96
N ILE A 229 -4.26 4.76 15.61
CA ILE A 229 -4.89 5.22 14.35
C ILE A 229 -4.98 6.75 14.32
N VAL A 230 -5.36 7.39 15.42
CA VAL A 230 -5.43 8.86 15.53
C VAL A 230 -4.05 9.48 15.39
N LEU A 231 -3.02 8.96 16.05
CA LEU A 231 -1.66 9.48 15.95
C LEU A 231 -1.08 9.29 14.55
N SER A 232 -1.31 8.13 13.91
CA SER A 232 -0.90 7.91 12.51
C SER A 232 -1.63 8.81 11.52
N PHE A 233 -2.78 9.34 11.91
CA PHE A 233 -3.42 10.37 11.12
C PHE A 233 -2.56 11.64 11.22
N TYR A 234 -2.36 12.19 12.41
CA TYR A 234 -1.68 13.48 12.58
C TYR A 234 -0.18 13.48 12.28
N ILE A 235 0.49 12.34 12.44
CA ILE A 235 1.93 12.17 12.25
C ILE A 235 2.14 11.15 11.13
N SER A 236 2.92 11.48 10.10
CA SER A 236 3.12 10.69 8.87
C SER A 236 3.93 9.39 9.03
N TYR A 237 3.73 8.65 10.14
CA TYR A 237 4.31 7.32 10.36
C TYR A 237 3.23 6.23 10.38
N PRO A 238 3.59 4.96 10.10
CA PRO A 238 2.63 3.85 10.06
C PRO A 238 1.84 3.65 11.36
N ALA A 239 0.54 3.32 11.25
CA ALA A 239 -0.32 3.04 12.40
C ALA A 239 0.21 1.90 13.29
N SER A 240 0.78 0.87 12.65
CA SER A 240 1.50 -0.24 13.28
C SER A 240 2.56 0.19 14.29
N PHE A 241 3.37 1.19 13.93
CA PHE A 241 4.41 1.73 14.80
C PHE A 241 3.80 2.38 16.04
N PHE A 242 2.78 3.23 15.89
CA PHE A 242 2.14 3.90 17.04
C PHE A 242 1.45 2.90 17.97
N ILE A 243 0.73 1.92 17.42
CA ILE A 243 0.06 0.88 18.21
C ILE A 243 1.08 0.12 19.07
N THR A 244 2.19 -0.32 18.47
CA THR A 244 3.23 -1.07 19.19
C THR A 244 4.01 -0.22 20.17
N ALA A 245 4.37 1.01 19.82
CA ALA A 245 5.06 1.94 20.71
C ALA A 245 4.20 2.30 21.94
N LEU A 246 2.91 2.57 21.75
CA LEU A 246 1.98 2.84 22.85
C LEU A 246 1.78 1.62 23.75
N ALA A 247 1.61 0.42 23.18
CA ALA A 247 1.50 -0.82 23.94
C ALA A 247 2.76 -1.05 24.80
N PHE A 248 3.94 -0.87 24.20
CA PHE A 248 5.21 -1.05 24.89
C PHE A 248 5.42 -0.02 26.00
N ALA A 249 5.13 1.26 25.74
CA ALA A 249 5.20 2.31 26.76
C ALA A 249 4.26 2.03 27.94
N ALA A 250 3.01 1.64 27.66
CA ALA A 250 2.04 1.27 28.70
C ALA A 250 2.50 0.05 29.51
N TYR A 251 3.16 -0.92 28.85
CA TYR A 251 3.76 -2.07 29.53
C TYR A 251 4.88 -1.68 30.49
N LEU A 252 5.82 -0.84 30.06
CA LEU A 252 6.89 -0.32 30.92
C LEU A 252 6.30 0.39 32.14
N VAL A 253 5.32 1.27 31.94
CA VAL A 253 4.62 1.96 33.05
C VAL A 253 4.02 0.93 34.01
N SER A 254 3.29 -0.07 33.51
CA SER A 254 2.67 -1.10 34.36
C SER A 254 3.68 -1.91 35.16
N ARG A 255 4.85 -2.20 34.57
CA ARG A 255 5.89 -3.04 35.17
C ARG A 255 6.68 -2.30 36.23
N PHE A 256 6.94 -1.02 36.00
CA PHE A 256 7.76 -0.19 36.87
C PHE A 256 6.95 0.68 37.84
N TRP A 257 5.61 0.77 37.74
CA TRP A 257 4.75 1.55 38.64
C TRP A 257 5.06 1.31 40.13
N ARG A 258 5.31 0.05 40.53
CA ARG A 258 5.63 -0.29 41.93
C ARG A 258 7.04 0.12 42.39
N ARG A 259 7.93 0.52 41.48
CA ARG A 259 9.29 1.02 41.75
C ARG A 259 9.44 2.53 41.46
N ILE A 260 8.35 3.21 41.13
CA ILE A 260 8.28 4.66 40.88
C ILE A 260 7.89 5.44 42.17
N PRO A 261 8.67 5.37 43.27
CA PRO A 261 8.77 6.57 44.12
C PRO A 261 10.06 7.37 43.94
N VAL A 262 11.01 6.94 43.09
CA VAL A 262 12.38 7.52 43.11
C VAL A 262 12.83 8.17 41.79
N LEU A 263 12.09 8.07 40.68
CA LEU A 263 12.58 8.60 39.38
C LEU A 263 11.57 9.47 38.62
N LEU A 264 10.66 10.14 39.33
CA LEU A 264 9.60 10.95 38.71
C LEU A 264 9.85 12.47 38.52
N PRO A 265 11.06 13.06 38.72
CA PRO A 265 11.29 14.42 38.24
C PRO A 265 12.30 14.54 37.08
N ALA A 266 12.75 13.44 36.44
CA ALA A 266 13.77 13.54 35.38
C ALA A 266 13.25 13.37 33.93
N ALA A 267 12.09 12.74 33.71
CA ALA A 267 11.59 12.45 32.36
C ALA A 267 10.54 13.45 31.82
N LEU A 268 10.06 14.38 32.66
CA LEU A 268 9.08 15.42 32.27
C LEU A 268 9.72 16.73 31.78
N ALA A 269 11.05 16.79 31.68
CA ALA A 269 11.78 18.00 31.28
C ALA A 269 12.25 18.03 29.81
N LEU A 270 11.92 17.03 28.98
CA LEU A 270 12.38 16.96 27.58
C LEU A 270 11.29 16.96 26.50
N THR A 271 10.01 17.08 26.87
CA THR A 271 8.89 17.27 25.92
C THR A 271 8.39 18.71 25.83
N GLY A 272 9.10 19.65 26.44
CA GLY A 272 8.76 21.07 26.46
C GLY A 272 9.68 21.94 25.61
N CYS A 273 9.77 21.68 24.30
CA CYS A 273 10.20 22.66 23.27
C CYS A 273 10.10 21.97 21.90
N GLY A 274 9.01 22.20 21.19
CA GLY A 274 8.79 21.61 19.87
C GLY A 274 7.33 21.47 19.44
N LEU A 275 6.37 21.88 20.27
CA LEU A 275 5.01 22.17 19.81
C LEU A 275 5.02 23.48 19.02
N SER A 276 5.60 23.44 17.82
CA SER A 276 5.26 24.39 16.79
C SER A 276 3.76 24.25 16.55
N SER A 277 3.06 25.35 16.75
CA SER A 277 1.66 25.54 16.40
C SER A 277 1.35 24.81 15.10
N ALA A 278 0.31 23.96 15.11
CA ALA A 278 -0.29 23.49 13.88
C ALA A 278 -0.48 24.72 12.97
N PRO A 279 -0.12 24.66 11.67
CA PRO A 279 -0.41 25.76 10.78
C PRO A 279 -1.91 25.99 10.87
N THR A 280 -2.30 27.17 11.36
CA THR A 280 -3.58 27.73 10.98
C THR A 280 -3.67 27.60 9.46
N PRO A 281 -4.78 27.12 8.88
CA PRO A 281 -4.98 27.29 7.46
C PRO A 281 -4.93 28.79 7.23
N VAL A 282 -3.78 29.27 6.74
CA VAL A 282 -3.71 30.60 6.16
C VAL A 282 -4.62 30.45 4.96
N ASP A 283 -5.79 31.06 5.06
CA ASP A 283 -6.67 31.27 3.92
C ASP A 283 -5.88 32.12 2.94
N SER A 284 -5.08 31.45 2.11
CA SER A 284 -4.09 32.10 1.24
C SER A 284 -4.75 32.80 0.07
N GLY A 285 -6.09 32.76 -0.03
CA GLY A 285 -6.85 33.10 -1.22
C GLY A 285 -6.65 32.12 -2.39
N LYS A 286 -5.65 31.24 -2.32
CA LYS A 286 -5.27 30.33 -3.42
C LYS A 286 -6.08 29.05 -3.42
N VAL A 287 -6.43 28.57 -4.62
CA VAL A 287 -7.06 27.27 -4.83
C VAL A 287 -6.07 26.16 -4.45
N GLN A 288 -6.46 25.30 -3.50
CA GLN A 288 -5.67 24.12 -3.14
C GLN A 288 -5.89 23.00 -4.16
N VAL A 289 -4.83 22.65 -4.89
CA VAL A 289 -4.81 21.61 -5.92
C VAL A 289 -3.95 20.45 -5.44
N VAL A 290 -4.47 19.23 -5.54
CA VAL A 290 -3.69 18.01 -5.31
C VAL A 290 -3.67 17.18 -6.57
N ALA A 291 -2.47 16.87 -7.08
CA ALA A 291 -2.29 15.95 -8.20
C ALA A 291 -1.77 14.61 -7.67
N ALA A 292 -2.30 13.50 -8.18
CA ALA A 292 -1.76 12.18 -7.84
C ALA A 292 -0.29 12.08 -8.29
N GLU A 293 0.01 12.51 -9.52
CA GLU A 293 1.35 12.47 -10.10
C GLU A 293 2.03 13.84 -10.18
N ASN A 294 3.37 13.83 -10.15
CA ASN A 294 4.17 15.05 -10.25
C ASN A 294 4.06 15.76 -11.60
N PHE A 295 3.89 15.05 -12.71
CA PHE A 295 3.80 15.66 -14.04
C PHE A 295 2.49 16.45 -14.21
N TRP A 296 1.35 15.90 -13.79
CA TRP A 296 0.09 16.66 -13.79
C TRP A 296 0.12 17.81 -12.79
N GLY A 297 0.76 17.62 -11.64
CA GLY A 297 0.98 18.70 -10.69
C GLY A 297 1.86 19.83 -11.25
N SER A 298 2.89 19.50 -12.04
CA SER A 298 3.73 20.49 -12.71
C SER A 298 2.93 21.32 -13.71
N VAL A 299 2.11 20.68 -14.54
CA VAL A 299 1.20 21.39 -15.48
C VAL A 299 0.23 22.29 -14.71
N ALA A 300 -0.41 21.78 -13.66
CA ALA A 300 -1.34 22.54 -12.84
C ALA A 300 -0.68 23.74 -12.14
N ALA A 301 0.57 23.60 -11.69
CA ALA A 301 1.31 24.69 -11.05
C ALA A 301 1.59 25.82 -12.04
N GLN A 302 1.89 25.50 -13.30
CA GLN A 302 2.16 26.50 -14.33
C GLN A 302 0.88 27.24 -14.77
N VAL A 303 -0.22 26.51 -14.92
CA VAL A 303 -1.54 27.09 -15.28
C VAL A 303 -2.13 27.89 -14.13
N GLY A 304 -2.01 27.38 -12.89
CA GLY A 304 -2.56 28.02 -11.70
C GLY A 304 -1.71 29.16 -11.14
N GLY A 305 -0.41 29.17 -11.43
CA GLY A 305 0.50 30.27 -11.10
C GLY A 305 0.42 30.71 -9.64
N GLU A 306 0.31 32.02 -9.41
CA GLU A 306 0.28 32.58 -8.06
C GLU A 306 -1.05 32.36 -7.32
N HIS A 307 -2.12 31.97 -8.02
CA HIS A 307 -3.47 31.80 -7.47
C HIS A 307 -3.84 30.34 -7.18
N ALA A 308 -2.94 29.39 -7.48
CA ALA A 308 -3.08 27.99 -7.10
C ALA A 308 -1.91 27.53 -6.23
N ARG A 309 -2.20 26.70 -5.23
CA ARG A 309 -1.19 25.98 -4.48
C ARG A 309 -1.29 24.50 -4.83
N VAL A 310 -0.31 24.00 -5.57
CA VAL A 310 -0.30 22.61 -6.05
C VAL A 310 0.59 21.73 -5.19
N THR A 311 0.08 20.56 -4.81
CA THR A 311 0.83 19.51 -4.12
C THR A 311 0.69 18.21 -4.92
N SER A 312 1.82 17.60 -5.31
CA SER A 312 1.81 16.26 -5.93
C SER A 312 2.06 15.19 -4.88
N ILE A 313 1.38 14.04 -5.01
CA ILE A 313 1.55 12.91 -4.09
C ILE A 313 2.78 12.08 -4.50
N ILE A 314 2.80 11.58 -5.73
CA ILE A 314 3.92 10.79 -6.25
C ILE A 314 4.94 11.74 -6.87
N VAL A 315 6.01 12.00 -6.11
CA VAL A 315 7.13 12.88 -6.52
C VAL A 315 8.45 12.16 -6.68
N ASN A 316 8.59 10.96 -6.09
CA ASN A 316 9.81 10.20 -6.13
C ASN A 316 9.94 9.50 -7.49
N PRO A 317 11.05 9.74 -8.24
CA PRO A 317 11.26 9.10 -9.52
C PRO A 317 11.53 7.59 -9.44
N ASP A 318 11.71 7.01 -8.25
CA ASP A 318 11.83 5.56 -8.09
C ASP A 318 10.51 4.89 -7.70
N THR A 319 9.41 5.66 -7.62
CA THR A 319 8.09 5.15 -7.24
C THR A 319 7.25 4.87 -8.47
N ASP A 320 6.89 3.60 -8.66
CA ASP A 320 5.90 3.18 -9.64
C ASP A 320 4.48 3.56 -9.16
N PRO A 321 3.74 4.38 -9.93
CA PRO A 321 2.37 4.75 -9.58
C PRO A 321 1.37 3.60 -9.57
N HIS A 322 1.61 2.54 -10.35
CA HIS A 322 0.75 1.35 -10.38
C HIS A 322 0.75 0.59 -9.04
N ASP A 323 1.88 0.62 -8.33
CA ASP A 323 2.11 -0.11 -7.07
C ASP A 323 2.09 0.77 -5.83
N TYR A 324 1.75 2.06 -5.99
CA TYR A 324 1.77 3.01 -4.88
C TYR A 324 0.70 2.67 -3.82
N ASP A 325 1.14 2.45 -2.58
CA ASP A 325 0.26 2.31 -1.43
C ASP A 325 0.08 3.65 -0.72
N ALA A 326 -1.14 4.17 -0.74
CA ALA A 326 -1.43 5.52 -0.29
C ALA A 326 -1.31 5.67 1.23
N THR A 327 -0.68 6.75 1.65
CA THR A 327 -0.44 7.04 3.07
C THR A 327 -1.61 7.80 3.72
N PRO A 328 -1.70 7.83 5.06
CA PRO A 328 -2.68 8.67 5.76
C PRO A 328 -2.52 10.17 5.44
N SER A 329 -1.30 10.62 5.16
CA SER A 329 -1.02 12.00 4.70
C SER A 329 -1.63 12.28 3.33
N ASP A 330 -1.57 11.33 2.41
CA ASP A 330 -2.15 11.49 1.07
C ASP A 330 -3.67 11.59 1.16
N ALA A 331 -4.28 10.75 2.00
CA ALA A 331 -5.71 10.83 2.27
C ALA A 331 -6.12 12.19 2.86
N ARG A 332 -5.28 12.81 3.71
CA ARG A 332 -5.51 14.17 4.24
C ARG A 332 -5.40 15.22 3.15
N LEU A 333 -4.35 15.16 2.32
CA LEU A 333 -4.15 16.09 1.21
C LEU A 333 -5.36 16.06 0.27
N LEU A 334 -5.78 14.87 -0.15
CA LEU A 334 -6.97 14.68 -0.98
C LEU A 334 -8.24 15.18 -0.28
N ALA A 335 -8.41 14.90 1.02
CA ALA A 335 -9.58 15.35 1.78
C ALA A 335 -9.67 16.88 1.92
N GLN A 336 -8.54 17.59 1.93
CA GLN A 336 -8.50 19.06 2.04
C GLN A 336 -8.52 19.78 0.68
N ALA A 337 -8.21 19.08 -0.41
CA ALA A 337 -8.16 19.65 -1.75
C ALA A 337 -9.55 20.06 -2.25
N ARG A 338 -9.63 21.26 -2.84
CA ARG A 338 -10.81 21.72 -3.60
C ARG A 338 -10.73 21.31 -5.06
N TYR A 339 -9.51 21.10 -5.58
CA TYR A 339 -9.29 20.53 -6.90
C TYR A 339 -8.36 19.33 -6.81
N VAL A 340 -8.76 18.20 -7.39
CA VAL A 340 -7.94 17.00 -7.45
C VAL A 340 -7.74 16.59 -8.90
N ILE A 341 -6.51 16.24 -9.28
CA ILE A 341 -6.17 15.76 -10.62
C ILE A 341 -5.64 14.33 -10.49
N VAL A 342 -6.28 13.41 -11.21
CA VAL A 342 -5.94 11.98 -11.27
C VAL A 342 -5.78 11.56 -12.73
N ASN A 343 -4.85 10.66 -13.01
CA ASN A 343 -4.60 10.17 -14.35
C ASN A 343 -5.75 9.29 -14.86
N GLY A 344 -6.27 8.39 -14.02
CA GLY A 344 -7.31 7.43 -14.36
C GLY A 344 -6.79 6.24 -15.18
N VAL A 345 -7.70 5.53 -15.86
CA VAL A 345 -7.37 4.40 -16.75
C VAL A 345 -6.71 3.22 -16.01
N GLY A 346 -6.97 3.10 -14.71
CA GLY A 346 -6.33 2.09 -13.84
C GLY A 346 -4.93 2.46 -13.32
N TYR A 347 -4.34 3.58 -13.73
CA TYR A 347 -2.98 3.99 -13.33
C TYR A 347 -2.87 4.31 -11.83
N ASP A 348 -3.82 5.11 -11.32
CA ASP A 348 -3.84 5.64 -9.96
C ASP A 348 -5.15 5.27 -9.25
N ALA A 349 -5.56 4.01 -9.38
CA ALA A 349 -6.81 3.50 -8.81
C ALA A 349 -6.94 3.72 -7.29
N TRP A 350 -5.82 3.85 -6.58
CA TRP A 350 -5.78 4.20 -5.15
C TRP A 350 -6.36 5.61 -4.89
N ALA A 351 -6.11 6.58 -5.76
CA ALA A 351 -6.54 7.96 -5.60
C ALA A 351 -8.06 8.05 -5.72
N SER A 352 -8.63 7.44 -6.75
CA SER A 352 -10.08 7.36 -6.97
C SER A 352 -10.80 6.70 -5.79
N LYS A 353 -10.24 5.62 -5.22
CA LYS A 353 -10.78 4.96 -4.01
C LYS A 353 -10.78 5.90 -2.80
N LEU A 354 -9.71 6.66 -2.58
CA LEU A 354 -9.61 7.61 -1.46
C LEU A 354 -10.57 8.79 -1.60
N ILE A 355 -10.74 9.32 -2.82
CA ILE A 355 -11.70 10.39 -3.13
C ILE A 355 -13.12 9.90 -2.86
N ALA A 356 -13.49 8.72 -3.35
CA ALA A 356 -14.80 8.12 -3.13
C ALA A 356 -15.09 7.84 -1.64
N ALA A 357 -14.07 7.46 -0.87
CA ALA A 357 -14.19 7.22 0.56
C ALA A 357 -14.36 8.51 1.39
N ASN A 358 -14.03 9.69 0.85
CA ASN A 358 -14.11 10.98 1.53
C ASN A 358 -14.77 12.05 0.63
N PRO A 359 -16.11 11.97 0.42
CA PRO A 359 -16.83 12.94 -0.41
C PRO A 359 -16.81 14.33 0.24
N VAL A 360 -16.48 15.35 -0.56
CA VAL A 360 -16.46 16.76 -0.14
C VAL A 360 -17.29 17.58 -1.12
N THR A 361 -18.26 18.31 -0.58
CA THR A 361 -19.12 19.20 -1.37
C THR A 361 -18.30 20.33 -2.00
N GLY A 362 -18.46 20.53 -3.30
CA GLY A 362 -17.77 21.60 -4.04
C GLY A 362 -16.32 21.29 -4.42
N ARG A 363 -15.85 20.04 -4.24
CA ARG A 363 -14.59 19.60 -4.84
C ARG A 363 -14.79 19.35 -6.35
N SER A 364 -13.89 19.88 -7.16
CA SER A 364 -13.74 19.47 -8.56
C SER A 364 -12.71 18.35 -8.66
N VAL A 365 -12.97 17.35 -9.49
CA VAL A 365 -12.03 16.24 -9.77
C VAL A 365 -11.86 16.16 -11.28
N LEU A 366 -10.60 16.25 -11.73
CA LEU A 366 -10.21 16.01 -13.10
C LEU A 366 -9.64 14.59 -13.20
N THR A 367 -10.38 13.70 -13.85
CA THR A 367 -9.87 12.41 -14.31
C THR A 367 -9.40 12.56 -15.76
N VAL A 368 -8.10 12.49 -16.00
CA VAL A 368 -7.53 12.75 -17.34
C VAL A 368 -8.03 11.72 -18.36
N GLY A 369 -8.06 10.44 -17.99
CA GLY A 369 -8.61 9.38 -18.84
C GLY A 369 -10.03 9.65 -19.33
N GLU A 370 -10.92 10.13 -18.46
CA GLU A 370 -12.30 10.49 -18.82
C GLU A 370 -12.34 11.70 -19.77
N LEU A 371 -11.49 12.70 -19.53
CA LEU A 371 -11.40 13.89 -20.39
C LEU A 371 -11.06 13.51 -21.83
N VAL A 372 -10.12 12.58 -22.02
CA VAL A 372 -9.63 12.17 -23.35
C VAL A 372 -10.32 10.91 -23.90
N GLY A 373 -11.38 10.44 -23.24
CA GLY A 373 -12.21 9.33 -23.71
C GLY A 373 -11.58 7.94 -23.60
N LYS A 374 -10.62 7.75 -22.69
CA LYS A 374 -9.95 6.47 -22.40
C LYS A 374 -10.68 5.71 -21.29
N LYS A 375 -10.54 4.39 -21.29
CA LYS A 375 -11.22 3.47 -20.37
C LYS A 375 -10.22 2.58 -19.66
N ASP A 376 -10.59 2.05 -18.50
CA ASP A 376 -9.76 1.09 -17.78
C ASP A 376 -9.30 -0.06 -18.68
N GLY A 377 -7.99 -0.33 -18.67
CA GLY A 377 -7.33 -1.28 -19.57
C GLY A 377 -6.77 -0.67 -20.86
N ASP A 378 -7.11 0.58 -21.19
CA ASP A 378 -6.36 1.33 -22.21
C ASP A 378 -4.97 1.73 -21.68
N ASN A 379 -4.09 2.14 -22.59
CA ASN A 379 -2.76 2.64 -22.24
C ASN A 379 -2.85 3.90 -21.35
N PRO A 380 -2.33 3.86 -20.10
CA PRO A 380 -2.46 4.93 -19.12
C PRO A 380 -1.44 6.07 -19.29
N HIS A 381 -0.48 5.95 -20.20
CA HIS A 381 0.64 6.90 -20.33
C HIS A 381 0.26 8.20 -21.07
N LEU A 382 -0.85 8.82 -20.65
CA LEU A 382 -1.56 9.88 -21.37
C LEU A 382 -0.74 11.16 -21.52
N TRP A 383 0.22 11.40 -20.62
CA TRP A 383 1.07 12.59 -20.63
C TRP A 383 2.06 12.63 -21.80
N TYR A 384 2.29 11.51 -22.48
CA TYR A 384 3.09 11.44 -23.71
C TYR A 384 2.33 11.89 -24.97
N SER A 385 1.02 12.13 -24.88
CA SER A 385 0.28 12.71 -26.00
C SER A 385 0.24 14.23 -25.88
N ALA A 386 0.90 14.94 -26.80
CA ALA A 386 0.88 16.40 -26.84
C ALA A 386 -0.56 16.95 -26.95
N SER A 387 -1.44 16.26 -27.70
CA SER A 387 -2.84 16.65 -27.82
C SER A 387 -3.62 16.47 -26.50
N TYR A 388 -3.31 15.44 -25.71
CA TYR A 388 -3.94 15.23 -24.41
C TYR A 388 -3.45 16.26 -23.40
N VAL A 389 -2.16 16.60 -23.42
CA VAL A 389 -1.58 17.66 -22.59
C VAL A 389 -2.29 18.99 -22.85
N ASP A 390 -2.51 19.38 -24.12
CA ASP A 390 -3.23 20.60 -24.46
C ASP A 390 -4.67 20.61 -23.90
N GLN A 391 -5.39 19.50 -24.02
CA GLN A 391 -6.74 19.35 -23.46
C GLN A 391 -6.73 19.45 -21.93
N VAL A 392 -5.74 18.84 -21.26
CA VAL A 392 -5.57 18.91 -19.80
C VAL A 392 -5.28 20.33 -19.36
N VAL A 393 -4.42 21.07 -20.07
CA VAL A 393 -4.14 22.49 -19.79
C VAL A 393 -5.43 23.32 -19.85
N ASP A 394 -6.23 23.15 -20.91
CA ASP A 394 -7.49 23.87 -21.07
C ASP A 394 -8.52 23.50 -20.00
N ARG A 395 -8.57 22.21 -19.62
CA ARG A 395 -9.47 21.73 -18.58
C ARG A 395 -9.08 22.24 -17.19
N ILE A 396 -7.80 22.22 -16.84
CA ILE A 396 -7.29 22.80 -15.59
C ILE A 396 -7.64 24.28 -15.50
N ALA A 397 -7.40 25.04 -16.58
CA ALA A 397 -7.74 26.46 -16.61
C ALA A 397 -9.25 26.69 -16.43
N SER A 398 -10.08 25.86 -17.06
CA SER A 398 -11.54 25.91 -16.92
C SER A 398 -11.98 25.60 -15.48
N ASP A 399 -11.44 24.54 -14.87
CA ASP A 399 -11.80 24.14 -13.51
C ASP A 399 -11.37 25.18 -12.47
N LEU A 400 -10.17 25.74 -12.61
CA LEU A 400 -9.68 26.83 -11.74
C LEU A 400 -10.55 28.08 -11.85
N ARG A 401 -11.02 28.44 -13.05
CA ARG A 401 -11.96 29.57 -13.26
C ARG A 401 -13.32 29.35 -12.58
N GLN A 402 -13.77 28.11 -12.45
CA GLN A 402 -15.01 27.78 -11.75
C GLN A 402 -14.82 27.84 -10.24
N LEU A 403 -13.67 27.37 -9.76
CA LEU A 403 -13.32 27.35 -8.33
C LEU A 403 -12.97 28.73 -7.78
N ASP A 404 -12.42 29.60 -8.62
CA ASP A 404 -12.07 30.98 -8.30
C ASP A 404 -12.43 31.92 -9.47
N PRO A 405 -13.70 32.39 -9.52
CA PRO A 405 -14.17 33.28 -10.57
C PRO A 405 -13.53 34.68 -10.54
N ALA A 406 -12.95 35.11 -9.42
CA ALA A 406 -12.34 36.44 -9.29
C ALA A 406 -11.08 36.54 -10.17
N ASP A 407 -10.30 35.47 -10.22
CA ASP A 407 -9.05 35.39 -10.98
C ASP A 407 -9.22 34.67 -12.34
N ALA A 408 -10.45 34.60 -12.85
CA ALA A 408 -10.76 33.84 -14.06
C ALA A 408 -10.01 34.33 -15.32
N SER A 409 -9.73 35.62 -15.42
CA SER A 409 -8.94 36.21 -16.51
C SER A 409 -7.46 35.80 -16.43
N TYR A 410 -6.91 35.72 -15.21
CA TYR A 410 -5.55 35.29 -14.94
C TYR A 410 -5.32 33.85 -15.41
N PHE A 411 -6.15 32.90 -14.99
CA PHE A 411 -6.01 31.49 -15.40
C PHE A 411 -6.11 31.30 -16.91
N LYS A 412 -6.98 32.06 -17.59
CA LYS A 412 -7.08 32.04 -19.05
C LYS A 412 -5.80 32.54 -19.73
N GLN A 413 -5.22 33.62 -19.22
CA GLN A 413 -3.96 34.17 -19.73
C GLN A 413 -2.78 33.23 -19.46
N GLN A 414 -2.67 32.69 -18.25
CA GLN A 414 -1.64 31.73 -17.87
C GLN A 414 -1.68 30.46 -18.73
N ALA A 415 -2.86 29.89 -18.96
CA ALA A 415 -2.99 28.73 -19.85
C ALA A 415 -2.54 29.04 -21.28
N ALA A 416 -2.93 30.19 -21.83
CA ALA A 416 -2.52 30.61 -23.16
C ALA A 416 -1.00 30.85 -23.24
N GLN A 417 -0.40 31.48 -22.23
CA GLN A 417 1.04 31.68 -22.13
C GLN A 417 1.79 30.36 -21.98
N TYR A 418 1.27 29.43 -21.17
CA TYR A 418 1.88 28.12 -20.99
C TYR A 418 1.90 27.32 -22.31
N LYS A 419 0.80 27.30 -23.07
CA LYS A 419 0.76 26.61 -24.37
C LYS A 419 1.65 27.27 -25.42
N SER A 420 1.63 28.60 -25.51
CA SER A 420 2.36 29.33 -26.57
C SER A 420 3.85 29.51 -26.29
N VAL A 421 4.25 29.61 -25.03
CA VAL A 421 5.64 29.88 -24.61
C VAL A 421 6.22 28.69 -23.85
N GLY A 422 5.51 28.19 -22.82
CA GLY A 422 6.01 27.11 -21.96
C GLY A 422 6.21 25.79 -22.71
N LEU A 423 5.25 25.38 -23.55
CA LEU A 423 5.30 24.15 -24.34
C LEU A 423 5.97 24.33 -25.71
N LYS A 424 6.52 25.51 -26.01
CA LYS A 424 7.06 25.81 -27.35
C LYS A 424 8.18 24.86 -27.76
N ASP A 425 9.20 24.69 -26.92
CA ASP A 425 10.36 23.84 -27.22
C ASP A 425 9.97 22.35 -27.33
N TYR A 426 9.00 21.91 -26.51
CA TYR A 426 8.39 20.58 -26.57
C TYR A 426 7.70 20.34 -27.92
N ASN A 427 6.76 21.22 -28.29
CA ASN A 427 6.00 21.13 -29.53
C ASN A 427 6.87 21.29 -30.78
N ASP A 428 7.84 22.21 -30.76
CA ASP A 428 8.80 22.40 -31.86
C ASP A 428 9.65 21.14 -32.05
N THR A 429 10.12 20.50 -30.97
CA THR A 429 10.91 19.28 -31.06
C THR A 429 10.10 18.12 -31.66
N ILE A 430 8.85 17.94 -31.24
CA ILE A 430 7.91 16.98 -31.87
C ILE A 430 7.75 17.29 -33.36
N GLY A 431 7.53 18.56 -33.71
CA GLY A 431 7.38 19.02 -35.08
C GLY A 431 8.60 18.71 -35.95
N VAL A 432 9.82 18.93 -35.42
CA VAL A 432 11.08 18.61 -36.11
C VAL A 432 11.21 17.11 -36.34
N ILE A 433 10.94 16.28 -35.33
CA ILE A 433 10.99 14.82 -35.48
C ILE A 433 10.00 14.37 -36.54
N ARG A 434 8.76 14.86 -36.48
CA ARG A 434 7.71 14.52 -37.44
C ARG A 434 8.05 14.95 -38.86
N GLN A 435 8.59 16.15 -39.04
CA GLN A 435 8.94 16.66 -40.35
C GLN A 435 10.08 15.85 -41.00
N LYS A 436 11.09 15.43 -40.22
CA LYS A 436 12.30 14.80 -40.74
C LYS A 436 12.27 13.27 -40.75
N TYR A 437 11.55 12.67 -39.79
CA TYR A 437 11.67 11.24 -39.48
C TYR A 437 10.33 10.50 -39.45
N ALA A 438 9.20 11.11 -39.85
CA ALA A 438 7.93 10.39 -39.91
C ALA A 438 8.03 9.10 -40.76
N GLY A 439 7.39 8.03 -40.28
CA GLY A 439 7.47 6.68 -40.86
C GLY A 439 8.78 5.94 -40.56
N THR A 440 9.72 6.53 -39.83
CA THR A 440 10.92 5.81 -39.39
C THR A 440 10.53 4.73 -38.40
N LYS A 441 10.95 3.49 -38.69
CA LYS A 441 10.71 2.33 -37.83
C LYS A 441 11.49 2.41 -36.53
N VAL A 442 10.77 2.41 -35.42
CA VAL A 442 11.32 2.42 -34.07
C VAL A 442 10.72 1.26 -33.26
N GLY A 443 11.44 0.84 -32.23
CA GLY A 443 10.96 -0.16 -31.28
C GLY A 443 10.98 0.41 -29.88
N ALA A 444 10.15 -0.12 -29.00
CA ALA A 444 10.12 0.24 -27.59
C ALA A 444 10.10 -1.01 -26.72
N THR A 445 10.53 -0.87 -25.46
CA THR A 445 10.41 -1.94 -24.46
C THR A 445 8.98 -2.12 -23.99
N GLU A 446 8.16 -1.07 -24.02
CA GLU A 446 6.80 -1.12 -23.48
C GLU A 446 5.87 -0.03 -24.04
N SER A 447 4.59 -0.09 -23.69
CA SER A 447 3.53 0.73 -24.29
C SER A 447 3.64 2.24 -24.02
N ILE A 448 4.44 2.67 -23.04
CA ILE A 448 4.61 4.06 -22.64
C ILE A 448 4.96 5.03 -23.79
N PHE A 449 5.72 4.55 -24.79
CA PHE A 449 6.14 5.36 -25.93
C PHE A 449 5.06 5.49 -27.03
N ALA A 450 3.96 4.75 -26.96
CA ALA A 450 2.99 4.66 -28.06
C ALA A 450 2.39 6.02 -28.45
N TYR A 451 2.02 6.86 -27.48
CA TYR A 451 1.45 8.19 -27.74
C TYR A 451 2.48 9.19 -28.27
N ASP A 452 3.74 9.04 -27.85
CA ASP A 452 4.85 9.87 -28.32
C ASP A 452 5.21 9.50 -29.78
N ALA A 453 5.16 8.20 -30.11
CA ALA A 453 5.29 7.71 -31.49
C ALA A 453 4.18 8.27 -32.39
N GLU A 454 2.94 8.29 -31.92
CA GLU A 454 1.80 8.90 -32.65
C GLU A 454 2.00 10.41 -32.85
N SER A 455 2.43 11.13 -31.81
CA SER A 455 2.66 12.59 -31.86
C SER A 455 3.78 12.96 -32.83
N THR A 456 4.88 12.21 -32.79
CA THR A 456 6.07 12.38 -33.65
C THR A 456 5.94 11.74 -35.03
N GLY A 457 4.92 10.93 -35.28
CA GLY A 457 4.71 10.23 -36.55
C GLY A 457 5.71 9.11 -36.83
N LEU A 458 6.41 8.60 -35.82
CA LEU A 458 7.30 7.45 -35.95
C LEU A 458 6.51 6.14 -36.08
N ASP A 459 7.06 5.17 -36.81
CA ASP A 459 6.44 3.85 -37.00
C ASP A 459 6.89 2.91 -35.88
N LEU A 460 6.09 2.80 -34.81
CA LEU A 460 6.37 1.89 -33.69
C LEU A 460 6.02 0.45 -34.10
N ILE A 461 7.03 -0.33 -34.44
CA ILE A 461 6.86 -1.68 -34.99
C ILE A 461 6.88 -2.80 -33.94
N THR A 462 7.21 -2.50 -32.68
CA THR A 462 7.14 -3.50 -31.60
C THR A 462 5.70 -4.02 -31.48
N PRO A 463 5.47 -5.34 -31.37
CA PRO A 463 4.13 -5.90 -31.27
C PRO A 463 3.34 -5.29 -30.09
N PRO A 464 2.07 -4.90 -30.27
CA PRO A 464 1.25 -4.39 -29.17
C PRO A 464 1.13 -5.38 -28.00
N GLY A 465 1.08 -6.68 -28.28
CA GLY A 465 1.08 -7.73 -27.25
C GLY A 465 2.34 -7.73 -26.40
N TYR A 466 3.51 -7.49 -27.01
CA TYR A 466 4.77 -7.31 -26.27
C TYR A 466 4.72 -6.05 -25.40
N LEU A 467 4.35 -4.92 -26.00
CA LEU A 467 4.35 -3.62 -25.33
C LEU A 467 3.43 -3.61 -24.10
N ASN A 468 2.22 -4.17 -24.23
CA ASN A 468 1.25 -4.25 -23.16
C ASN A 468 1.71 -5.23 -22.08
N ALA A 469 2.25 -6.39 -22.45
CA ALA A 469 2.72 -7.36 -21.48
C ALA A 469 3.80 -6.78 -20.56
N ILE A 470 4.80 -6.10 -21.14
CA ILE A 470 5.86 -5.46 -20.36
C ILE A 470 5.31 -4.34 -19.46
N SER A 471 4.40 -3.50 -19.94
CA SER A 471 3.78 -2.44 -19.13
C SER A 471 2.90 -2.99 -17.99
N GLU A 472 2.24 -4.14 -18.19
CA GLU A 472 1.43 -4.78 -17.15
C GLU A 472 2.25 -5.67 -16.20
N GLY A 473 3.57 -5.75 -16.37
CA GLY A 473 4.44 -6.65 -15.58
C GLY A 473 4.17 -8.13 -15.83
N THR A 474 3.65 -8.48 -17.02
CA THR A 474 3.37 -9.86 -17.44
C THR A 474 4.35 -10.34 -18.51
N ASP A 475 4.44 -11.66 -18.71
CA ASP A 475 5.33 -12.23 -19.72
C ASP A 475 4.75 -12.05 -21.14
N PRO A 476 5.52 -11.46 -22.09
CA PRO A 476 5.12 -11.44 -23.49
C PRO A 476 4.97 -12.86 -24.06
N SER A 477 4.16 -13.02 -25.11
CA SER A 477 4.05 -14.30 -25.78
C SER A 477 5.37 -14.70 -26.46
N ALA A 478 5.64 -16.00 -26.59
CA ALA A 478 6.86 -16.47 -27.26
C ALA A 478 6.96 -15.97 -28.71
N ALA A 479 5.82 -15.81 -29.39
CA ALA A 479 5.76 -15.26 -30.74
C ALA A 479 6.15 -13.78 -30.76
N ASP A 480 5.65 -12.99 -29.80
CA ASP A 480 5.98 -11.57 -29.67
C ASP A 480 7.46 -11.37 -29.35
N LYS A 481 8.02 -12.14 -28.41
CA LYS A 481 9.46 -12.10 -28.09
C LYS A 481 10.31 -12.40 -29.33
N ALA A 482 9.98 -13.49 -30.04
CA ALA A 482 10.68 -13.86 -31.27
C ALA A 482 10.59 -12.78 -32.35
N GLN A 483 9.44 -12.11 -32.46
CA GLN A 483 9.26 -11.02 -33.41
C GLN A 483 10.13 -9.80 -33.06
N VAL A 484 10.17 -9.36 -31.81
CA VAL A 484 11.03 -8.24 -31.35
C VAL A 484 12.50 -8.57 -31.57
N GLU A 485 12.92 -9.79 -31.19
CA GLU A 485 14.30 -10.23 -31.40
C GLU A 485 14.67 -10.27 -32.88
N ASN A 486 13.76 -10.70 -33.75
CA ASN A 486 13.97 -10.68 -35.20
C ASN A 486 14.08 -9.24 -35.74
N GLN A 487 13.22 -8.32 -35.28
CA GLN A 487 13.27 -6.90 -35.65
C GLN A 487 14.63 -6.27 -35.28
N ILE A 488 15.18 -6.62 -34.11
CA ILE A 488 16.51 -6.21 -33.67
C ILE A 488 17.61 -6.89 -34.52
N ALA A 489 17.53 -8.21 -34.67
CA ALA A 489 18.56 -9.00 -35.34
C ALA A 489 18.75 -8.60 -36.81
N THR A 490 17.64 -8.28 -37.48
CA THR A 490 17.60 -7.83 -38.88
C THR A 490 17.72 -6.31 -39.03
N ARG A 491 17.90 -5.57 -37.93
CA ARG A 491 18.03 -4.10 -37.88
C ARG A 491 16.87 -3.37 -38.56
N GLN A 492 15.64 -3.87 -38.39
CA GLN A 492 14.43 -3.17 -38.84
C GLN A 492 14.16 -1.91 -38.00
N ILE A 493 14.65 -1.90 -36.76
CA ILE A 493 14.51 -0.81 -35.81
C ILE A 493 15.67 0.17 -35.96
N LYS A 494 15.36 1.46 -36.17
CA LYS A 494 16.37 2.53 -36.24
C LYS A 494 16.84 3.00 -34.87
N VAL A 495 15.90 3.15 -33.93
CA VAL A 495 16.14 3.57 -32.53
C VAL A 495 15.27 2.70 -31.64
N PHE A 496 15.84 2.24 -30.52
CA PHE A 496 15.14 1.42 -29.53
C PHE A 496 14.89 2.25 -28.26
N ILE A 497 13.63 2.42 -27.88
CA ILE A 497 13.20 3.22 -26.74
C ILE A 497 13.09 2.30 -25.53
N PHE A 498 13.70 2.71 -24.42
CA PHE A 498 13.78 1.94 -23.19
C PHE A 498 13.23 2.76 -22.02
N ASN A 499 12.22 2.24 -21.33
CA ASN A 499 11.81 2.78 -20.04
C ASN A 499 12.79 2.36 -18.96
N SER A 500 13.57 3.30 -18.45
CA SER A 500 14.62 3.01 -17.47
C SER A 500 14.10 2.60 -16.09
N GLN A 501 12.80 2.78 -15.81
CA GLN A 501 12.17 2.38 -14.55
C GLN A 501 11.61 0.95 -14.58
N ASN A 502 11.42 0.37 -15.77
CA ASN A 502 11.00 -1.02 -15.95
C ASN A 502 12.16 -1.87 -16.51
N SER A 503 13.11 -2.22 -15.64
CA SER A 503 14.39 -2.84 -16.03
C SER A 503 14.53 -4.29 -15.57
N THR A 504 13.52 -5.13 -15.83
CA THR A 504 13.62 -6.57 -15.54
C THR A 504 14.78 -7.23 -16.30
N PRO A 505 15.32 -8.38 -15.85
CA PRO A 505 16.39 -9.09 -16.57
C PRO A 505 16.03 -9.42 -18.03
N GLU A 506 14.75 -9.67 -18.30
CA GLU A 506 14.27 -9.89 -19.67
C GLU A 506 14.35 -8.63 -20.53
N VAL A 507 13.81 -7.51 -20.03
CA VAL A 507 13.86 -6.21 -20.72
C VAL A 507 15.31 -5.81 -20.98
N GLN A 508 16.17 -5.95 -19.97
CA GLN A 508 17.60 -5.66 -20.12
C GLN A 508 18.25 -6.55 -21.17
N GLY A 509 17.90 -7.84 -21.23
CA GLY A 509 18.41 -8.75 -22.27
C GLY A 509 18.04 -8.31 -23.69
N VAL A 510 16.86 -7.72 -23.90
CA VAL A 510 16.45 -7.18 -25.21
C VAL A 510 17.19 -5.88 -25.53
N VAL A 511 17.37 -5.00 -24.54
CA VAL A 511 18.17 -3.78 -24.66
C VAL A 511 19.63 -4.10 -25.00
N ASP A 512 20.21 -5.13 -24.39
CA ASP A 512 21.57 -5.61 -24.65
C ASP A 512 21.70 -6.14 -26.09
N LYS A 513 20.69 -6.87 -26.58
CA LYS A 513 20.63 -7.33 -27.98
C LYS A 513 20.58 -6.15 -28.96
N ALA A 514 19.78 -5.11 -28.67
CA ALA A 514 19.71 -3.90 -29.49
C ALA A 514 21.06 -3.16 -29.52
N THR A 515 21.68 -2.99 -28.35
CA THR A 515 23.01 -2.38 -28.19
C THR A 515 24.08 -3.16 -28.95
N ALA A 516 24.08 -4.49 -28.87
CA ALA A 516 25.01 -5.36 -29.58
C ALA A 516 24.88 -5.26 -31.11
N LYS A 517 23.70 -4.86 -31.62
CA LYS A 517 23.45 -4.59 -33.05
C LYS A 517 23.73 -3.13 -33.45
N SER A 518 24.31 -2.35 -32.54
CA SER A 518 24.57 -0.91 -32.72
C SER A 518 23.30 -0.13 -33.08
N ILE A 519 22.16 -0.53 -32.51
CA ILE A 519 20.92 0.25 -32.54
C ILE A 519 20.99 1.24 -31.36
N PRO A 520 20.91 2.55 -31.58
CA PRO A 520 20.86 3.53 -30.51
C PRO A 520 19.70 3.24 -29.55
N VAL A 521 19.99 3.28 -28.25
CA VAL A 521 18.99 3.12 -27.18
C VAL A 521 18.72 4.47 -26.54
N VAL A 522 17.46 4.88 -26.51
CA VAL A 522 17.00 6.14 -25.89
C VAL A 522 16.23 5.81 -24.63
N LYS A 523 16.54 6.49 -23.53
CA LYS A 523 15.87 6.28 -22.25
C LYS A 523 14.69 7.23 -22.09
N ILE A 524 13.60 6.70 -21.56
CA ILE A 524 12.44 7.46 -21.11
C ILE A 524 12.04 7.01 -19.69
N THR A 525 11.19 7.79 -19.03
CA THR A 525 10.70 7.56 -17.67
C THR A 525 9.18 7.77 -17.57
N GLU A 526 8.56 7.31 -16.49
CA GLU A 526 7.14 7.52 -16.16
C GLU A 526 6.93 8.69 -15.20
N THR A 527 7.98 9.02 -14.45
CA THR A 527 8.00 10.12 -13.50
C THR A 527 9.06 11.14 -13.89
N MET A 528 8.85 12.41 -13.54
CA MET A 528 9.79 13.48 -13.88
C MET A 528 11.18 13.24 -13.26
N VAL A 529 12.21 13.30 -14.11
CA VAL A 529 13.62 13.21 -13.71
C VAL A 529 14.39 14.42 -14.25
N PRO A 530 15.10 15.19 -13.39
CA PRO A 530 15.09 15.12 -11.92
C PRO A 530 13.73 15.48 -11.32
N ALA A 531 13.47 15.09 -10.07
CA ALA A 531 12.16 15.24 -9.42
C ALA A 531 11.62 16.69 -9.36
N ASN A 532 12.51 17.68 -9.43
CA ASN A 532 12.17 19.11 -9.44
C ASN A 532 12.10 19.72 -10.85
N ALA A 533 12.21 18.92 -11.90
CA ALA A 533 12.03 19.38 -13.27
C ALA A 533 10.60 19.88 -13.51
N THR A 534 10.45 20.72 -14.52
CA THR A 534 9.11 21.04 -15.05
C THR A 534 8.71 20.00 -16.08
N PHE A 535 7.40 19.78 -16.25
CA PHE A 535 6.86 18.85 -17.25
C PHE A 535 7.50 19.05 -18.63
N GLN A 536 7.48 20.30 -19.13
CA GLN A 536 8.03 20.63 -20.45
C GLN A 536 9.53 20.39 -20.55
N ALA A 537 10.31 20.66 -19.50
CA ALA A 537 11.75 20.45 -19.53
C ALA A 537 12.09 18.95 -19.56
N TRP A 538 11.39 18.15 -18.77
CA TRP A 538 11.52 16.70 -18.75
C TRP A 538 11.16 16.07 -20.10
N GLN A 539 9.97 16.36 -20.62
CA GLN A 539 9.51 15.80 -21.89
C GLN A 539 10.39 16.23 -23.07
N THR A 540 10.79 17.52 -23.11
CA THR A 540 11.66 18.01 -24.18
C THR A 540 13.06 17.38 -24.13
N ALA A 541 13.59 17.08 -22.95
CA ALA A 541 14.89 16.41 -22.84
C ALA A 541 14.84 15.00 -23.47
N GLN A 542 13.78 14.23 -23.18
CA GLN A 542 13.60 12.90 -23.76
C GLN A 542 13.44 12.95 -25.29
N LEU A 543 12.66 13.90 -25.80
CA LEU A 543 12.50 14.11 -27.24
C LEU A 543 13.80 14.57 -27.92
N LYS A 544 14.62 15.38 -27.26
CA LYS A 544 15.93 15.78 -27.78
C LYS A 544 16.92 14.61 -27.82
N ASP A 545 16.86 13.71 -26.85
CA ASP A 545 17.63 12.46 -26.88
C ASP A 545 17.20 11.55 -28.03
N LEU A 546 15.88 11.43 -28.25
CA LEU A 546 15.31 10.73 -29.39
C LEU A 546 15.74 11.35 -30.72
N LEU A 547 15.66 12.68 -30.84
CA LEU A 547 16.07 13.41 -32.05
C LEU A 547 17.55 13.16 -32.38
N ARG A 548 18.45 13.22 -31.38
CA ARG A 548 19.87 12.91 -31.56
C ARG A 548 20.08 11.46 -32.01
N ALA A 549 19.36 10.51 -31.42
CA ALA A 549 19.45 9.09 -31.79
C ALA A 549 18.95 8.80 -33.22
N LEU A 550 17.98 9.56 -33.71
CA LEU A 550 17.50 9.50 -35.09
C LEU A 550 18.50 10.09 -36.11
N GLY A 551 19.47 10.87 -35.64
CA GLY A 551 20.52 11.52 -36.45
C GLY A 551 20.35 13.04 -36.61
N GLY A 552 19.57 13.68 -35.73
CA GLY A 552 19.27 15.11 -35.74
C GLY A 552 20.18 15.97 -34.88
#